data_AF-A0A1S9E1N3-F1
#
_entry.id   AF-A0A1S9E1N3-F1
#
_cell.length_a   1.000
_cell.length_b   1.000
_cell.length_c   1.000
_cell.angle_alpha   90.00
_cell.angle_beta   90.00
_cell.angle_gamma   90.00
#
_symmetry.space_group_name_H-M   'P 1'
#
loop_
_entity.id
_entity.type
_entity.pdbx_description
1 polymer ?
#
loop_
_entity_poly.entity_id
_entity_poly.type
_entity_poly.pdbx_seq_one_letter_code
_entity_poly.pdbx_strand_id
1 'polypeptide(L)'
;MTTTAIQATAVVMGSFMSGAMMSVYGLAMPAFLQTVTQSGQLVGYQRRLYQIGTTKGRVLGLTTTLLYASVSVHQYLARKPWLVSAAAGLTTISLVPFTEIVMASINNALARLETETNKGVVISREETEQLVRKWD
;
A
#
# COMPACT_ATOMS: atom_id res chain seq x y z
N MET A 1 19.10 5.18 -21.30
CA MET A 1 18.56 3.82 -21.04
C MET A 1 17.75 3.38 -22.24
N THR A 2 17.80 2.09 -22.62
CA THR A 2 16.93 1.54 -23.67
C THR A 2 15.50 1.35 -23.13
N THR A 3 14.49 1.38 -23.99
CA THR A 3 13.08 1.13 -23.59
C THR A 3 12.92 -0.19 -22.85
N THR A 4 13.66 -1.22 -23.26
CA THR A 4 13.72 -2.53 -22.59
C THR A 4 14.23 -2.42 -21.15
N ALA A 5 15.28 -1.64 -20.91
CA ALA A 5 15.81 -1.45 -19.56
C ALA A 5 14.80 -0.74 -18.66
N ILE A 6 14.11 0.30 -19.16
CA ILE A 6 13.08 1.03 -18.39
C ILE A 6 11.89 0.11 -18.08
N GLN A 7 11.46 -0.71 -19.03
CA GLN A 7 10.40 -1.70 -18.82
C GLN A 7 10.79 -2.75 -17.78
N ALA A 8 12.01 -3.28 -17.85
CA ALA A 8 12.52 -4.23 -16.87
C ALA A 8 12.55 -3.61 -15.47
N THR A 9 13.03 -2.36 -15.34
CA THR A 9 13.00 -1.64 -14.06
C THR A 9 11.57 -1.45 -13.54
N ALA A 10 10.63 -1.07 -14.40
CA ALA A 10 9.22 -0.90 -14.01
C ALA A 10 8.61 -2.21 -13.49
N VAL A 11 8.88 -3.34 -14.16
CA VAL A 11 8.41 -4.66 -13.73
C VAL A 11 9.03 -5.07 -12.39
N VAL A 12 10.36 -4.90 -12.24
CA VAL A 12 11.05 -5.22 -10.97
C VAL A 12 10.51 -4.38 -9.82
N MET A 13 10.30 -3.07 -10.02
CA MET A 13 9.72 -2.20 -9.00
C MET A 13 8.28 -2.61 -8.66
N GLY A 14 7.45 -2.94 -9.66
CA GLY A 14 6.11 -3.45 -9.45
C GLY A 14 6.10 -4.74 -8.62
N SER A 15 6.92 -5.72 -8.99
CA SER A 15 7.06 -6.98 -8.26
C SER A 15 7.55 -6.78 -6.82
N PHE A 16 8.50 -5.87 -6.61
CA PHE A 16 8.98 -5.52 -5.27
C PHE A 16 7.86 -4.94 -4.40
N MET A 17 7.07 -4.00 -4.93
CA MET A 17 5.92 -3.44 -4.20
C MET A 17 4.90 -4.50 -3.83
N SER A 18 4.53 -5.37 -4.78
CA SER A 18 3.59 -6.47 -4.53
C SER A 18 4.13 -7.44 -3.46
N GLY A 19 5.42 -7.79 -3.53
CA GLY A 19 6.07 -8.65 -2.53
C GLY A 19 6.14 -8.01 -1.14
N ALA A 20 6.37 -6.70 -1.06
CA ALA A 20 6.33 -5.96 0.20
C ALA A 20 4.93 -5.98 0.82
N MET A 21 3.89 -5.72 0.02
CA MET A 21 2.49 -5.78 0.48
C MET A 21 2.11 -7.20 0.91
N MET A 22 2.47 -8.21 0.13
CA MET A 22 2.20 -9.61 0.48
C MET A 22 2.92 -10.02 1.78
N SER A 23 4.13 -9.52 2.03
CA SER A 23 4.84 -9.75 3.30
C SER A 23 4.11 -9.13 4.49
N VAL A 24 3.56 -7.93 4.32
CA VAL A 24 2.80 -7.25 5.37
C VAL A 24 1.53 -8.02 5.74
N TYR A 25 0.71 -8.38 4.75
CA TYR A 25 -0.57 -9.08 5.00
C TYR A 25 -0.39 -10.57 5.29
N GLY A 26 0.46 -11.25 4.53
CA GLY A 26 0.61 -12.70 4.62
C GLY A 26 1.44 -13.16 5.82
N LEU A 27 2.35 -12.32 6.33
CA LEU A 27 3.29 -12.71 7.39
C LEU A 27 3.21 -11.79 8.61
N ALA A 28 3.28 -10.49 8.41
CA ALA A 28 3.39 -9.55 9.52
C ALA A 28 2.06 -9.43 10.29
N MET A 29 0.93 -9.26 9.60
CA MET A 29 -0.39 -9.11 10.25
C MET A 29 -0.77 -10.30 11.14
N PRO A 30 -0.67 -11.57 10.67
CA PRO A 30 -0.97 -12.72 11.50
C PRO A 30 -0.03 -12.81 12.71
N ALA A 31 1.26 -12.51 12.52
CA ALA A 31 2.22 -12.49 13.61
C ALA A 31 1.86 -11.45 14.67
N PHE A 32 1.43 -10.25 14.29
CA PHE A 32 1.00 -9.22 15.25
C PHE A 32 -0.28 -9.59 15.98
N LEU A 33 -1.28 -10.12 15.27
CA LEU A 33 -2.53 -10.57 15.89
C LEU A 33 -2.29 -11.69 16.93
N GLN A 34 -1.28 -12.53 16.71
CA GLN A 34 -0.91 -13.61 17.64
C GLN A 34 -0.05 -13.14 18.82
N THR A 35 0.82 -12.15 18.62
CA THR A 35 1.86 -11.77 19.59
C THR A 35 1.54 -10.51 20.39
N VAL A 36 0.78 -9.57 19.84
CA VAL A 36 0.45 -8.31 20.50
C VAL A 36 -0.79 -8.50 21.36
N THR A 37 -0.61 -8.49 22.68
CA THR A 37 -1.69 -8.72 23.64
C THR A 37 -2.45 -7.45 24.03
N GLN A 38 -1.84 -6.27 23.83
CA GLN A 38 -2.43 -4.99 24.19
C GLN A 38 -3.07 -4.33 22.96
N SER A 39 -4.39 -4.10 23.01
CA SER A 39 -5.17 -3.47 21.94
C SER A 39 -4.56 -2.15 21.45
N GLY A 40 -4.14 -1.29 22.39
CA GLY A 40 -3.53 -0.01 22.06
C GLY A 40 -2.23 -0.12 21.26
N GLN A 41 -1.41 -1.13 21.55
CA GLN A 41 -0.18 -1.39 20.80
C GLN A 41 -0.50 -1.91 19.39
N LEU A 42 -1.53 -2.75 19.24
CA LEU A 42 -1.97 -3.26 17.95
C LEU A 42 -2.52 -2.13 17.05
N VAL A 43 -3.34 -1.23 17.61
CA VAL A 43 -3.82 -0.03 16.90
C VAL A 43 -2.66 0.87 16.49
N GLY A 44 -1.74 1.16 17.41
CA GLY A 44 -0.58 2.01 17.12
C GLY A 44 0.35 1.39 16.07
N TYR A 45 0.50 0.07 16.05
CA TYR A 45 1.25 -0.63 15.01
C TYR A 45 0.57 -0.47 13.64
N GLN A 46 -0.73 -0.78 13.56
CA GLN A 46 -1.51 -0.68 12.33
C GLN A 46 -1.50 0.75 11.77
N ARG A 47 -1.62 1.76 12.64
CA ARG A 47 -1.53 3.16 12.25
C ARG A 47 -0.18 3.50 11.64
N ARG A 48 0.91 3.12 12.31
CA ARG A 48 2.27 3.39 11.80
C ARG A 48 2.52 2.67 10.48
N LEU A 49 2.07 1.43 10.36
CA LEU A 49 2.14 0.67 9.14
C LEU A 49 1.42 1.39 7.99
N TYR A 50 0.21 1.89 8.22
CA TYR A 50 -0.51 2.73 7.24
C TYR A 50 0.29 3.99 6.86
N GLN A 51 0.81 4.74 7.83
CA GLN A 51 1.53 5.99 7.58
C GLN A 51 2.81 5.76 6.76
N ILE A 52 3.60 4.75 7.15
CA ILE A 52 4.82 4.34 6.45
C ILE A 52 4.48 3.83 5.06
N GLY A 53 3.50 2.94 4.95
CA GLY A 53 3.03 2.34 3.71
C GLY A 53 2.50 3.39 2.73
N THR A 54 1.69 4.33 3.21
CA THR A 54 1.16 5.42 2.39
C THR A 54 2.27 6.35 1.90
N THR A 55 3.20 6.74 2.78
CA THR A 55 4.30 7.64 2.40
C THR A 55 5.25 6.99 1.39
N LYS A 56 5.78 5.80 1.72
CA LYS A 56 6.73 5.09 0.85
C LYS A 56 6.04 4.53 -0.40
N GLY A 57 4.83 4.01 -0.25
CA GLY A 57 4.02 3.45 -1.32
C GLY A 57 3.62 4.49 -2.36
N ARG A 58 3.31 5.73 -1.96
CA ARG A 58 3.08 6.84 -2.92
C ARG A 58 4.33 7.13 -3.75
N VAL A 59 5.49 7.23 -3.11
CA VAL A 59 6.76 7.49 -3.81
C VAL A 59 7.07 6.37 -4.82
N LEU A 60 6.96 5.11 -4.39
CA LEU A 60 7.22 3.96 -5.25
C LEU A 60 6.17 3.83 -6.37
N GLY A 61 4.90 4.03 -6.06
CA GLY A 61 3.79 3.99 -7.02
C GLY A 61 3.91 5.08 -8.09
N LEU A 62 4.22 6.32 -7.70
CA LEU A 62 4.46 7.42 -8.64
C LEU A 62 5.68 7.13 -9.52
N THR A 63 6.79 6.70 -8.92
CA THR A 63 8.02 6.39 -9.67
C THR A 63 7.78 5.28 -10.70
N THR A 64 7.13 4.20 -10.29
CA THR A 64 6.81 3.06 -11.16
C THR A 64 5.83 3.46 -12.27
N THR A 65 4.85 4.30 -11.95
CA THR A 65 3.92 4.86 -12.93
C THR A 65 4.65 5.72 -13.96
N LEU A 66 5.60 6.56 -13.54
CA LEU A 66 6.41 7.38 -14.44
C LEU A 66 7.29 6.52 -15.37
N LEU A 67 7.83 5.41 -14.88
CA LEU A 67 8.56 4.45 -15.72
C LEU A 67 7.64 3.83 -16.77
N TYR A 68 6.45 3.35 -16.38
CA TYR A 68 5.47 2.81 -17.32
C TYR A 68 4.96 3.85 -18.34
N ALA A 69 4.73 5.09 -17.90
CA ALA A 69 4.35 6.19 -18.77
C ALA A 69 5.45 6.50 -19.79
N SER A 70 6.71 6.55 -19.34
CA SER A 70 7.87 6.76 -20.23
C SER A 70 7.98 5.65 -21.27
N VAL A 71 7.86 4.38 -20.84
CA VAL A 71 7.87 3.20 -21.73
C VAL A 71 6.71 3.25 -22.73
N SER A 72 5.53 3.68 -22.29
CA SER A 72 4.35 3.82 -23.14
C SER A 72 4.53 4.89 -24.22
N VAL A 73 5.02 6.08 -23.84
CA VAL A 73 5.32 7.18 -24.78
C VAL A 73 6.37 6.74 -25.81
N HIS A 74 7.45 6.09 -25.38
CA HIS A 74 8.47 5.58 -26.30
C HIS A 74 7.91 4.54 -27.29
N GLN A 75 7.06 3.61 -26.83
CA GLN A 75 6.42 2.64 -27.71
C GLN A 75 5.46 3.31 -28.69
N TYR A 76 4.67 4.29 -28.24
CA TYR A 76 3.77 5.06 -29.09
C TYR A 76 4.53 5.77 -30.22
N LEU A 77 5.59 6.50 -29.88
CA LEU A 77 6.43 7.21 -30.87
C LEU A 77 7.11 6.24 -31.85
N ALA A 78 7.47 5.04 -31.39
CA ALA A 78 8.05 3.98 -32.22
C ALA A 78 7.00 3.14 -32.97
N ARG A 79 5.71 3.50 -32.92
CA ARG A 79 4.58 2.74 -33.49
C ARG A 79 4.50 1.27 -33.02
N LYS A 80 4.94 1.01 -31.80
CA LYS A 80 4.83 -0.30 -31.12
C LYS A 80 3.57 -0.34 -30.25
N PRO A 81 3.07 -1.54 -29.88
CA PRO A 81 1.97 -1.68 -28.94
C PRO A 81 2.30 -1.01 -27.59
N TRP A 82 1.55 0.03 -27.21
CA TRP A 82 1.86 0.86 -26.03
C TRP A 82 0.78 0.80 -24.94
N LEU A 83 -0.41 0.30 -25.28
CA LEU A 83 -1.58 0.24 -24.40
C LEU A 83 -1.34 -0.61 -23.15
N VAL A 84 -0.60 -1.71 -23.27
CA VAL A 84 -0.28 -2.57 -22.11
C VAL A 84 0.55 -1.81 -21.07
N SER A 85 1.55 -1.05 -21.51
CA SER A 85 2.37 -0.25 -20.59
C SER A 85 1.59 0.93 -20.01
N ALA A 86 0.71 1.56 -20.79
CA ALA A 86 -0.19 2.59 -20.27
C ALA A 86 -1.13 2.01 -19.20
N ALA A 87 -1.76 0.86 -19.47
CA ALA A 87 -2.63 0.17 -18.54
C ALA A 87 -1.87 -0.22 -17.26
N ALA A 88 -0.63 -0.72 -17.36
CA ALA A 88 0.19 -1.03 -16.20
C ALA A 88 0.48 0.21 -15.33
N GLY A 89 0.76 1.36 -15.95
CA GLY A 89 0.91 2.63 -15.25
C GLY A 89 -0.37 3.08 -14.55
N LEU A 90 -1.52 3.01 -15.24
CA LEU A 90 -2.82 3.37 -14.68
C LEU A 90 -3.23 2.46 -13.51
N THR A 91 -2.99 1.15 -13.62
CA THR A 91 -3.22 0.19 -12.53
C THR A 91 -2.29 0.45 -11.35
N THR A 92 -1.05 0.89 -11.61
CA THR A 92 -0.11 1.20 -10.52
C THR A 92 -0.54 2.45 -9.75
N ILE A 93 -0.93 3.52 -10.44
CA ILE A 93 -1.32 4.77 -9.76
C ILE A 93 -2.68 4.68 -9.07
N SER A 94 -3.58 3.79 -9.53
CA SER A 94 -4.89 3.58 -8.92
C SER A 94 -4.82 3.06 -7.47
N LEU A 95 -3.67 2.51 -7.06
CA LEU A 95 -3.40 2.18 -5.65
C LEU A 95 -3.54 3.41 -4.74
N VAL A 96 -3.16 4.61 -5.18
CA VAL A 96 -3.22 5.82 -4.36
C VAL A 96 -4.67 6.21 -4.02
N PRO A 97 -5.59 6.42 -4.99
CA PRO A 97 -6.98 6.72 -4.65
C PRO A 97 -7.68 5.54 -3.97
N PHE A 98 -7.29 4.29 -4.24
CA PHE A 98 -7.81 3.14 -3.48
C PHE A 98 -7.48 3.28 -1.98
N THR A 99 -6.21 3.51 -1.63
CA THR A 99 -5.79 3.65 -0.22
C THR A 99 -6.39 4.89 0.46
N GLU A 100 -6.57 5.99 -0.25
CA GLU A 100 -7.07 7.24 0.35
C GLU A 100 -8.59 7.33 0.43
N ILE A 101 -9.31 6.74 -0.54
CA ILE A 101 -10.76 6.88 -0.66
C ILE A 101 -11.46 5.62 -0.16
N VAL A 102 -11.07 4.46 -0.68
CA VAL A 102 -11.75 3.19 -0.37
C VAL A 102 -11.43 2.76 1.06
N MET A 103 -10.17 2.89 1.49
CA MET A 103 -9.77 2.55 2.85
C MET A 103 -9.97 3.69 3.87
N ALA A 104 -10.48 4.85 3.44
CA ALA A 104 -10.61 6.05 4.29
C ALA A 104 -11.35 5.77 5.60
N SER A 105 -12.47 5.04 5.52
CA SER A 105 -13.32 4.73 6.69
C SER A 105 -12.55 3.93 7.74
N ILE A 106 -11.78 2.93 7.30
CA ILE A 106 -10.98 2.06 8.15
C ILE A 106 -9.81 2.84 8.76
N ASN A 107 -9.16 3.67 7.96
CA ASN A 107 -8.03 4.51 8.39
C ASN A 107 -8.46 5.57 9.42
N ASN A 108 -9.63 6.17 9.23
CA ASN A 108 -10.20 7.13 10.16
C ASN A 108 -10.64 6.45 11.46
N ALA A 109 -11.21 5.24 11.40
CA ALA A 109 -11.53 4.46 12.58
C ALA A 109 -10.27 4.10 13.39
N LEU A 110 -9.19 3.69 12.73
CA LEU A 110 -7.91 3.41 13.39
C LEU A 110 -7.31 4.67 14.05
N ALA A 111 -7.35 5.81 13.36
CA ALA A 111 -6.88 7.08 13.92
C ALA A 111 -7.69 7.52 15.15
N ARG A 112 -9.00 7.27 15.14
CA ARG A 112 -9.86 7.52 16.31
C ARG A 112 -9.47 6.62 17.49
N LEU A 113 -9.33 5.31 17.27
CA LEU A 113 -8.95 4.36 18.33
C LEU A 113 -7.56 4.66 18.90
N GLU A 114 -6.61 5.11 18.07
CA GLU A 114 -5.28 5.53 18.52
C GLU A 114 -5.41 6.74 19.46
N THR A 115 -6.25 7.71 19.10
CA THR A 115 -6.49 8.91 19.91
C THR A 115 -7.13 8.56 21.26
N GLU A 116 -8.07 7.61 21.29
CA GLU A 116 -8.72 7.13 22.51
C GLU A 116 -7.74 6.34 23.39
N THR A 117 -6.93 5.46 22.79
CA THR A 117 -5.85 4.74 23.50
C THR A 117 -4.88 5.71 24.16
N ASN A 118 -4.43 6.75 23.44
CA ASN A 118 -3.48 7.73 23.95
C ASN A 118 -4.04 8.57 25.10
N LYS A 119 -5.37 8.66 25.22
CA LYS A 119 -6.06 9.29 26.36
C LYS A 119 -6.25 8.34 27.55
N GLY A 120 -5.75 7.11 27.46
CA GLY A 120 -5.87 6.09 28.50
C GLY A 120 -7.17 5.30 28.45
N VAL A 121 -7.96 5.41 27.37
CA VAL A 121 -9.18 4.60 27.21
C VAL A 121 -8.79 3.16 26.89
N VAL A 122 -9.31 2.21 27.66
CA VAL A 122 -9.13 0.78 27.41
C VAL A 122 -10.12 0.35 26.33
N ILE A 123 -9.60 -0.03 25.16
CA ILE A 123 -10.40 -0.49 24.01
C ILE A 123 -10.47 -2.01 23.99
N SER A 124 -11.65 -2.55 23.66
CA SER A 124 -11.86 -3.99 23.51
C SER A 124 -10.90 -4.58 22.48
N ARG A 125 -10.34 -5.74 22.81
CA ARG A 125 -9.46 -6.48 21.91
C ARG A 125 -10.22 -6.96 20.68
N GLU A 126 -11.44 -7.44 20.86
CA GLU A 126 -12.31 -7.94 19.81
C GLU A 126 -12.62 -6.85 18.78
N GLU A 127 -12.95 -5.63 19.24
CA GLU A 127 -13.18 -4.48 18.36
C GLU A 127 -11.92 -4.10 17.58
N THR A 128 -10.76 -4.14 18.24
CA THR A 128 -9.48 -3.84 17.62
C THR A 128 -9.11 -4.88 16.56
N GLU A 129 -9.21 -6.16 16.88
CA GLU A 129 -8.92 -7.24 15.95
C GLU A 129 -9.88 -7.25 14.77
N GLN A 130 -11.18 -7.00 14.97
CA GLN A 130 -12.13 -6.87 13.87
C GLN A 130 -11.77 -5.73 12.93
N LEU A 131 -11.32 -4.59 13.45
CA LEU A 131 -10.91 -3.47 12.62
C LEU A 131 -9.61 -3.74 11.86
N VAL A 132 -8.64 -4.38 12.52
CA VAL A 132 -7.36 -4.78 11.91
C VAL A 132 -7.59 -5.85 10.83
N ARG A 133 -8.52 -6.78 11.03
CA ARG A 133 -8.88 -7.79 10.02
C ARG A 133 -9.62 -7.22 8.80
N LYS A 134 -10.21 -6.02 8.88
CA LYS A 134 -10.78 -5.34 7.70
C LYS A 134 -9.72 -4.82 6.72
N TRP A 135 -8.45 -4.86 7.13
CA TRP A 135 -7.32 -4.58 6.25
C TRP A 135 -6.83 -5.82 5.48
N ASP A 136 -7.09 -7.04 5.97
CA ASP A 136 -6.87 -8.28 5.21
C ASP A 136 -7.90 -8.40 4.07
#